data_AF-A0A1Z8WSC7-F1
#
_entry.id   AF-A0A1Z8WSC7-F1
#
_cell.length_a   1.000
_cell.length_b   1.000
_cell.length_c   1.000
_cell.angle_alpha   90.00
_cell.angle_beta   90.00
_cell.angle_gamma   90.00
#
_symmetry.space_group_name_H-M   'P 1'
#
loop_
_entity.id
_entity.type
_entity.pdbx_description
1 polymer ?
#
loop_
_entity_poly.entity_id
_entity_poly.type
_entity_poly.pdbx_seq_one_letter_code
_entity_poly.pdbx_strand_id
1 'polypeptide(L)'
;MKNKYYPFLTFDQTFLFFIILVFIAWNFMAANSFASESEATIRSQVIRVVADKVKKDVNDGLIFSGKVIVYNEEWEVRGANGTLHEEIDKSQIIKVAGNPAVIETKAHSQYGKSLGSAKELILYLAADKLELKGNAQLNSKSESLRANLIYYDISTRRMKTKGSRVKFISDKKD
;
A
#
# COMPACT_ATOMS: atom_id res chain seq x y z
N MET A 1 -55.70 32.20 62.76
CA MET A 1 -55.40 31.94 61.34
C MET A 1 -54.73 30.57 61.23
N LYS A 2 -55.25 29.68 60.39
CA LYS A 2 -54.89 28.25 60.32
C LYS A 2 -53.67 28.05 59.40
N ASN A 3 -52.53 27.66 59.94
CA ASN A 3 -51.38 27.20 59.13
C ASN A 3 -51.59 25.75 58.71
N LYS A 4 -51.77 25.53 57.41
CA LYS A 4 -51.86 24.21 56.77
C LYS A 4 -50.44 23.67 56.58
N TYR A 5 -50.19 22.49 57.15
CA TYR A 5 -49.04 21.66 56.81
C TYR A 5 -49.25 21.05 55.41
N TYR A 6 -48.28 21.19 54.52
CA TYR A 6 -48.22 20.45 53.26
C TYR A 6 -47.48 19.13 53.49
N PRO A 7 -48.02 17.98 53.08
CA PRO A 7 -47.32 16.71 53.20
C PRO A 7 -46.23 16.57 52.12
N PHE A 8 -45.12 16.01 52.58
CA PHE A 8 -43.94 15.53 51.86
C PHE A 8 -44.35 14.69 50.64
N LEU A 9 -44.00 15.13 49.41
CA LEU A 9 -44.03 14.26 48.24
C LEU A 9 -42.88 13.26 48.36
N THR A 10 -43.20 11.98 48.54
CA THR A 10 -42.25 10.89 48.38
C THR A 10 -41.86 10.80 46.91
N PHE A 11 -40.63 11.19 46.60
CA PHE A 11 -40.04 11.07 45.27
C PHE A 11 -39.87 9.58 44.94
N ASP A 12 -40.71 9.07 44.05
CA ASP A 12 -40.75 7.67 43.65
C ASP A 12 -39.49 7.28 42.88
N GLN A 13 -38.72 6.31 43.41
CA GLN A 13 -37.48 5.83 42.80
C GLN A 13 -37.69 5.25 41.38
N THR A 14 -38.92 4.87 41.02
CA THR A 14 -39.25 4.42 39.67
C THR A 14 -39.16 5.55 38.62
N PHE A 15 -39.38 6.80 39.03
CA PHE A 15 -39.30 7.96 38.13
C PHE A 15 -37.85 8.32 37.78
N LEU A 16 -36.91 8.06 38.69
CA LEU A 16 -35.48 8.32 38.50
C LEU A 16 -34.83 7.30 37.54
N PHE A 17 -35.34 6.06 37.51
CA PHE A 17 -34.92 5.03 36.54
C PHE A 17 -35.34 5.37 35.10
N PHE A 18 -36.52 5.98 34.91
CA PHE A 18 -36.99 6.35 33.56
C PHE A 18 -36.15 7.46 32.92
N ILE A 19 -35.64 8.43 33.70
CA ILE A 19 -34.79 9.52 33.19
C ILE A 19 -33.40 9.00 32.77
N ILE A 20 -32.85 8.01 33.50
CA ILE A 20 -31.55 7.40 33.17
C ILE A 20 -31.63 6.59 31.86
N LEU A 21 -32.75 5.90 31.61
CA LEU A 21 -32.93 5.11 30.38
C LEU A 21 -33.04 5.98 29.11
N VAL A 22 -33.64 7.17 29.19
CA VAL A 22 -33.75 8.08 28.04
C VAL A 22 -32.40 8.71 27.68
N PHE A 23 -31.49 8.89 28.64
CA PHE A 23 -30.13 9.40 28.39
C PHE A 23 -29.19 8.38 27.71
N ILE A 24 -29.40 7.08 27.94
CA ILE A 24 -28.61 6.01 27.29
C ILE A 24 -29.03 5.83 25.83
N ALA A 25 -30.32 6.02 25.51
CA ALA A 25 -30.83 5.92 24.14
C ALA A 25 -30.35 7.06 23.23
N TRP A 26 -30.02 8.24 23.78
CA TRP A 26 -29.49 9.37 23.00
C TRP A 26 -27.99 9.24 22.64
N ASN A 27 -27.25 8.35 23.31
CA ASN A 27 -25.83 8.13 23.04
C ASN A 27 -25.55 7.04 21.98
N PHE A 28 -26.57 6.31 21.54
CA PHE A 28 -26.41 5.24 20.55
C PHE A 28 -26.70 5.64 19.10
N MET A 29 -27.03 6.90 18.84
CA MET A 29 -27.36 7.41 17.50
C MET A 29 -26.41 8.52 17.03
N ALA A 30 -25.11 8.36 17.28
CA ALA A 30 -24.05 9.24 16.76
C ALA A 30 -22.77 8.49 16.35
N ALA A 31 -22.87 7.20 16.03
CA ALA A 31 -21.74 6.39 15.59
C ALA A 31 -22.09 5.63 14.31
N ASN A 32 -22.34 6.34 13.20
CA ASN A 32 -22.29 5.80 11.84
C ASN A 32 -22.27 6.95 10.81
N SER A 33 -21.36 7.91 10.98
CA SER A 33 -21.08 8.90 9.94
C SER A 33 -19.58 9.15 9.82
N PHE A 34 -18.84 8.09 9.51
CA PHE A 34 -17.56 8.19 8.84
C PHE A 34 -17.46 7.03 7.84
N ALA A 35 -18.40 7.00 6.89
CA ALA A 35 -18.02 6.53 5.56
C ALA A 35 -17.07 7.60 5.02
N SER A 36 -15.78 7.44 5.30
CA SER A 36 -14.75 8.11 4.53
C SER A 36 -14.90 7.57 3.11
N GLU A 37 -15.66 8.29 2.30
CA GLU A 37 -15.48 8.30 0.87
C GLU A 37 -14.06 8.82 0.66
N SER A 38 -13.11 7.90 0.77
CA SER A 38 -11.76 8.07 0.28
C SER A 38 -11.95 8.33 -1.20
N GLU A 39 -12.05 9.60 -1.58
CA GLU A 39 -11.68 10.06 -2.91
C GLU A 39 -10.34 9.39 -3.20
N ALA A 40 -10.40 8.29 -3.96
CA ALA A 40 -9.25 7.76 -4.63
C ALA A 40 -8.88 8.84 -5.63
N THR A 41 -8.13 9.84 -5.15
CA THR A 41 -7.32 10.70 -5.98
C THR A 41 -6.47 9.72 -6.76
N ILE A 42 -6.89 9.42 -7.99
CA ILE A 42 -6.13 8.62 -8.93
C ILE A 42 -4.82 9.39 -9.06
N ARG A 43 -3.81 8.97 -8.32
CA ARG A 43 -2.47 9.53 -8.40
C ARG A 43 -1.96 9.12 -9.77
N SER A 44 -2.30 9.90 -10.79
CA SER A 44 -1.75 9.75 -12.13
C SER A 44 -0.29 10.18 -12.07
N GLN A 45 0.56 9.29 -11.56
CA GLN A 45 1.99 9.51 -11.53
C GLN A 45 2.53 9.18 -12.93
N VAL A 46 3.16 10.16 -13.56
CA VAL A 46 3.77 9.98 -14.88
C VAL A 46 4.94 8.99 -14.73
N ILE A 47 4.83 7.84 -15.39
CA ILE A 47 5.89 6.83 -15.46
C ILE A 47 6.70 7.07 -16.72
N ARG A 48 8.03 7.14 -16.56
CA ARG A 48 8.97 7.39 -17.65
C ARG A 48 9.82 6.14 -17.87
N VAL A 49 10.10 5.83 -19.14
CA VAL A 49 10.95 4.71 -19.55
C VAL A 49 12.09 5.24 -20.41
N VAL A 50 13.32 4.87 -20.07
CA VAL A 50 14.54 5.17 -20.82
C VAL A 50 15.24 3.86 -21.13
N ALA A 51 15.65 3.68 -22.39
CA ALA A 51 16.38 2.52 -22.85
C ALA A 51 17.26 2.89 -24.04
N ASP A 52 18.30 2.08 -24.30
CA ASP A 52 19.19 2.30 -25.45
C ASP A 52 18.47 2.00 -26.77
N LYS A 53 17.58 1.00 -26.77
CA LYS A 53 16.83 0.55 -27.94
C LYS A 53 15.39 0.21 -27.57
N VAL A 54 14.49 0.55 -28.49
CA VAL A 54 13.06 0.23 -28.40
C VAL A 54 12.61 -0.45 -29.69
N LYS A 55 11.88 -1.56 -29.56
CA LYS A 55 11.26 -2.27 -30.68
C LYS A 55 9.79 -2.50 -30.37
N LYS A 56 8.92 -2.28 -31.35
CA LYS A 56 7.51 -2.68 -31.24
C LYS A 56 7.38 -4.19 -31.42
N ASP A 57 6.65 -4.83 -30.51
CA ASP A 57 6.30 -6.24 -30.56
C ASP A 57 5.10 -6.48 -31.49
N VAL A 58 4.92 -7.72 -31.93
CA VAL A 58 3.84 -8.14 -32.82
C VAL A 58 2.47 -8.01 -32.14
N ASN A 59 2.43 -8.11 -30.81
CA ASN A 59 1.21 -8.03 -30.00
C ASN A 59 0.97 -6.62 -29.40
N ASP A 60 1.34 -5.56 -30.12
CA ASP A 60 1.26 -4.15 -29.65
C ASP A 60 2.05 -3.83 -28.35
N GLY A 61 2.91 -4.74 -27.90
CA GLY A 61 3.87 -4.46 -26.82
C GLY A 61 5.06 -3.63 -27.28
N LEU A 62 5.82 -3.10 -26.32
CA LEU A 62 7.14 -2.50 -26.55
C LEU A 62 8.21 -3.35 -25.86
N ILE A 63 9.30 -3.60 -26.57
CA ILE A 63 10.47 -4.30 -26.06
C ILE A 63 11.61 -3.28 -25.93
N PHE A 64 12.15 -3.16 -24.73
CA PHE A 64 13.27 -2.30 -24.38
C PHE A 64 14.52 -3.16 -24.17
N SER A 65 15.65 -2.74 -24.74
CA SER A 65 16.93 -3.44 -24.57
C SER A 65 18.09 -2.48 -24.50
N GLY A 66 19.14 -2.90 -23.79
CA GLY A 66 20.18 -1.99 -23.34
C GLY A 66 19.67 -1.11 -22.19
N LYS A 67 20.60 -0.61 -21.38
CA LYS A 67 20.38 -0.01 -20.05
C LYS A 67 18.95 0.53 -19.84
N VAL A 68 18.07 -0.28 -19.26
CA VAL A 68 16.65 0.05 -19.08
C VAL A 68 16.47 0.71 -17.72
N ILE A 69 15.82 1.88 -17.72
CA ILE A 69 15.44 2.62 -16.52
C ILE A 69 13.95 2.97 -16.63
N VAL A 70 13.16 2.56 -15.64
CA VAL A 70 11.73 2.87 -15.51
C VAL A 70 11.56 3.61 -14.19
N TYR A 71 10.99 4.81 -14.19
CA TYR A 71 10.98 5.62 -12.96
C TYR A 71 9.80 6.58 -12.89
N ASN A 72 9.54 7.05 -11.68
CA ASN A 72 8.63 8.15 -11.39
C ASN A 72 9.23 9.08 -10.32
N GLU A 73 8.38 9.87 -9.66
CA GLU A 73 8.80 10.77 -8.60
C GLU A 73 9.26 10.05 -7.32
N GLU A 74 8.77 8.84 -7.06
CA GLU A 74 8.98 8.13 -5.80
C GLU A 74 9.96 6.96 -5.90
N TRP A 75 10.12 6.34 -7.06
CA TRP A 75 10.93 5.15 -7.25
C TRP A 75 11.56 5.07 -8.64
N GLU A 76 12.56 4.21 -8.75
CA GLU A 76 13.29 3.93 -9.98
C GLU A 76 13.63 2.43 -10.06
N VAL A 77 13.40 1.84 -11.23
CA VAL A 77 13.69 0.46 -11.58
C VAL A 77 14.74 0.43 -12.68
N ARG A 78 15.77 -0.41 -12.52
CA ARG A 78 16.87 -0.59 -13.47
C ARG A 78 17.03 -2.05 -13.88
N GLY A 79 17.34 -2.28 -15.15
CA GLY A 79 17.63 -3.61 -15.68
C GLY A 79 18.35 -3.59 -17.02
N ALA A 80 18.56 -4.78 -17.58
CA ALA A 80 19.21 -4.95 -18.88
C ALA A 80 18.20 -4.96 -20.03
N ASN A 81 17.01 -5.52 -19.80
CA ASN A 81 15.93 -5.63 -20.77
C ASN A 81 14.60 -5.33 -20.08
N GLY A 82 13.60 -4.90 -20.85
CA GLY A 82 12.24 -4.78 -20.36
C GLY A 82 11.20 -4.94 -21.44
N THR A 83 9.97 -5.21 -21.03
CA THR A 83 8.82 -5.20 -21.92
C THR A 83 7.68 -4.41 -21.30
N LEU A 84 6.95 -3.67 -22.12
CA LEU A 84 5.68 -3.05 -21.78
C LEU A 84 4.60 -3.74 -22.60
N HIS A 85 3.56 -4.23 -21.93
CA HIS A 85 2.38 -4.77 -22.58
C HIS A 85 1.14 -4.13 -21.97
N GLU A 86 0.12 -3.92 -22.80
CA GLU A 86 -1.22 -3.59 -22.34
C GLU A 86 -2.01 -4.90 -22.25
N GLU A 87 -2.53 -5.19 -21.06
CA GLU A 87 -3.49 -6.28 -20.89
C GLU A 87 -4.87 -5.88 -21.43
N ILE A 88 -5.72 -6.88 -21.66
CA ILE A 88 -7.07 -6.76 -22.25
C ILE A 88 -7.93 -5.70 -21.51
N ASP A 89 -7.68 -5.50 -20.21
CA ASP A 89 -8.38 -4.53 -19.36
C ASP A 89 -7.70 -3.15 -19.29
N LYS A 90 -6.81 -2.81 -20.24
CA LYS A 90 -5.97 -1.58 -20.25
C LYS A 90 -5.00 -1.47 -19.07
N SER A 91 -4.75 -2.57 -18.37
CA SER A 91 -3.73 -2.63 -17.34
C SER A 91 -2.35 -2.66 -17.99
N GLN A 92 -1.56 -1.61 -17.79
CA GLN A 92 -0.19 -1.58 -18.29
C GLN A 92 0.72 -2.39 -17.36
N ILE A 93 1.43 -3.35 -17.95
CA ILE A 93 2.40 -4.19 -17.25
C ILE A 93 3.78 -3.92 -17.80
N ILE A 94 4.70 -3.51 -16.92
CA ILE A 94 6.11 -3.34 -17.25
C ILE A 94 6.90 -4.47 -16.59
N LYS A 95 7.58 -5.28 -17.40
CA LYS A 95 8.53 -6.30 -16.94
C LYS A 95 9.93 -5.78 -17.16
N VAL A 96 10.79 -5.87 -16.16
CA VAL A 96 12.20 -5.49 -16.25
C VAL A 96 13.06 -6.66 -15.76
N ALA A 97 13.92 -7.16 -16.63
CA ALA A 97 14.82 -8.28 -16.35
C ALA A 97 16.27 -7.82 -16.30
N GLY A 98 17.06 -8.47 -15.45
CA GLY A 98 18.47 -8.17 -15.26
C GLY A 98 19.19 -9.23 -14.43
N ASN A 99 20.49 -9.04 -14.22
CA ASN A 99 21.29 -9.91 -13.37
C ASN A 99 22.12 -9.08 -12.36
N PRO A 100 21.50 -8.48 -11.33
CA PRO A 100 20.05 -8.43 -11.06
C PRO A 100 19.36 -7.20 -11.69
N ALA A 101 18.03 -7.28 -11.82
CA ALA A 101 17.17 -6.09 -11.91
C ALA A 101 16.99 -5.49 -10.50
N VAL A 102 16.93 -4.17 -10.41
CA VAL A 102 16.96 -3.44 -9.13
C VAL A 102 15.86 -2.39 -9.10
N ILE A 103 15.17 -2.27 -7.98
CA ILE A 103 14.27 -1.17 -7.66
C ILE A 103 14.80 -0.39 -6.47
N GLU A 104 14.72 0.93 -6.55
CA GLU A 104 15.08 1.84 -5.48
C GLU A 104 13.93 2.81 -5.22
N THR A 105 13.53 2.96 -3.95
CA THR A 105 12.61 4.03 -3.54
C THR A 105 13.42 5.24 -3.08
N LYS A 106 13.01 6.43 -3.49
CA LYS A 106 13.61 7.68 -3.00
C LYS A 106 13.33 7.82 -1.51
N ALA A 107 14.30 8.35 -0.77
CA ALA A 107 14.19 8.51 0.67
C ALA A 107 13.11 9.56 0.99
N HIS A 108 11.94 9.11 1.45
CA HIS A 108 10.99 9.99 2.13
C HIS A 108 11.36 10.02 3.62
N SER A 109 11.32 11.21 4.23
CA SER A 109 11.91 11.53 5.54
C SER A 109 11.54 10.58 6.68
N GLN A 110 10.40 9.90 6.61
CA GLN A 110 9.91 8.99 7.64
C GLN A 110 10.38 7.53 7.51
N TYR A 111 10.76 7.06 6.31
CA TYR A 111 10.94 5.61 6.06
C TYR A 111 12.30 5.25 5.45
N GLY A 112 13.08 6.24 5.01
CA GLY A 112 14.39 6.01 4.41
C GLY A 112 14.30 5.42 2.99
N LYS A 113 15.46 5.08 2.44
CA LYS A 113 15.61 4.47 1.12
C LYS A 113 15.43 2.95 1.22
N SER A 114 14.61 2.37 0.36
CA SER A 114 14.45 0.91 0.23
C SER A 114 15.00 0.45 -1.10
N LEU A 115 15.67 -0.70 -1.08
CA LEU A 115 16.32 -1.31 -2.25
C LEU A 115 15.81 -2.73 -2.44
N GLY A 116 15.15 -2.99 -3.55
CA GLY A 116 14.75 -4.34 -3.98
C GLY A 116 15.62 -4.82 -5.14
N SER A 117 15.88 -6.12 -5.21
CA SER A 117 16.56 -6.74 -6.35
C SER A 117 16.03 -8.14 -6.63
N ALA A 118 16.01 -8.53 -7.90
CA ALA A 118 15.59 -9.86 -8.36
C ALA A 118 16.10 -10.13 -9.78
N LYS A 119 15.88 -11.33 -10.31
CA LYS A 119 16.11 -11.60 -11.74
C LYS A 119 15.12 -10.85 -12.64
N GLU A 120 13.88 -10.76 -12.18
CA GLU A 120 12.78 -10.11 -12.91
C GLU A 120 11.94 -9.27 -11.93
N LEU A 121 11.59 -8.07 -12.35
CA LEU A 121 10.67 -7.15 -11.68
C LEU A 121 9.45 -6.96 -12.58
N ILE A 122 8.25 -7.14 -12.02
CA ILE A 122 6.99 -6.98 -12.76
C ILE A 122 6.16 -5.91 -12.08
N LEU A 123 5.92 -4.81 -12.79
CA LEU A 123 5.11 -3.67 -12.33
C LEU A 123 3.73 -3.75 -12.98
N TYR A 124 2.70 -3.80 -12.15
CA TYR A 124 1.29 -3.73 -12.54
C TYR A 124 0.77 -2.33 -12.24
N LEU A 125 0.80 -1.45 -13.25
CA LEU A 125 0.60 -0.01 -13.04
C LEU A 125 -0.83 0.33 -12.60
N ALA A 126 -1.84 -0.36 -13.15
CA ALA A 126 -3.22 -0.12 -12.76
C ALA A 126 -3.56 -0.63 -11.34
N ALA A 127 -2.75 -1.56 -10.81
CA ALA A 127 -2.98 -2.19 -9.52
C ALA A 127 -2.03 -1.71 -8.41
N ASP A 128 -1.11 -0.80 -8.72
CA ASP A 128 -0.02 -0.36 -7.83
C ASP A 128 0.71 -1.55 -7.18
N LYS A 129 1.02 -2.57 -7.97
CA LYS A 129 1.71 -3.78 -7.49
C LYS A 129 3.05 -3.97 -8.17
N LEU A 130 3.98 -4.50 -7.40
CA LEU A 130 5.30 -4.92 -7.84
C LEU A 130 5.54 -6.37 -7.41
N GLU A 131 6.01 -7.18 -8.35
CA GLU A 131 6.53 -8.51 -8.07
C GLU A 131 8.04 -8.55 -8.29
N LEU A 132 8.75 -9.09 -7.31
CA LEU A 132 10.18 -9.39 -7.41
C LEU A 132 10.33 -10.91 -7.51
N LYS A 133 10.88 -11.39 -8.64
CA LYS A 133 10.89 -12.82 -8.97
C LYS A 133 12.29 -13.33 -9.29
N GLY A 134 12.62 -14.48 -8.70
CA GLY A 134 13.91 -15.16 -8.84
C GLY A 134 14.97 -14.51 -7.97
N ASN A 135 15.30 -15.16 -6.86
CA ASN A 135 16.26 -14.66 -5.85
C ASN A 135 15.94 -13.24 -5.38
N ALA A 136 14.66 -12.97 -5.13
CA ALA A 136 14.18 -11.67 -4.70
C ALA A 136 14.73 -11.30 -3.32
N GLN A 137 15.25 -10.08 -3.24
CA GLN A 137 15.72 -9.45 -2.01
C GLN A 137 15.09 -8.07 -1.89
N LEU A 138 14.70 -7.70 -0.68
CA LEU A 138 14.27 -6.35 -0.34
C LEU A 138 14.98 -5.92 0.94
N ASN A 139 15.65 -4.79 0.90
CA ASN A 139 16.35 -4.20 2.03
C ASN A 139 15.72 -2.84 2.33
N SER A 140 15.27 -2.65 3.56
CA SER A 140 14.86 -1.37 4.13
C SER A 140 15.87 -0.96 5.22
N LYS A 141 15.67 0.21 5.84
CA LYS A 141 16.59 0.76 6.84
C LYS A 141 16.86 -0.18 8.03
N SER A 142 15.89 -1.02 8.39
CA SER A 142 15.97 -1.89 9.58
C SER A 142 15.78 -3.37 9.27
N GLU A 143 15.46 -3.73 8.02
CA GLU A 143 15.05 -5.10 7.68
C GLU A 143 15.60 -5.54 6.32
N SER A 144 16.07 -6.78 6.23
CA SER A 144 16.32 -7.47 4.96
C SER A 144 15.40 -8.68 4.85
N LEU A 145 14.75 -8.79 3.69
CA LEU A 145 13.85 -9.87 3.31
C LEU A 145 14.41 -10.55 2.07
N ARG A 146 14.49 -11.89 2.09
CA ARG A 146 14.83 -12.70 0.91
C ARG A 146 13.82 -13.80 0.69
N ALA A 147 13.39 -13.97 -0.55
CA ALA A 147 12.49 -15.04 -0.98
C ALA A 147 12.68 -15.34 -2.47
N ASN A 148 12.07 -16.41 -2.99
CA ASN A 148 12.04 -16.61 -4.44
C ASN A 148 11.06 -15.64 -5.14
N LEU A 149 9.99 -15.26 -4.43
CA LEU A 149 8.97 -14.34 -4.91
C LEU A 149 8.51 -13.43 -3.77
N ILE A 150 8.59 -12.12 -4.00
CA ILE A 150 8.08 -11.08 -3.10
C ILE A 150 7.02 -10.28 -3.87
N TYR A 151 5.82 -10.20 -3.32
CA TYR A 151 4.75 -9.32 -3.76
C TYR A 151 4.78 -8.07 -2.90
N TYR A 152 4.82 -6.91 -3.54
CA TYR A 152 4.82 -5.60 -2.91
C TYR A 152 3.65 -4.78 -3.44
N ASP A 153 2.79 -4.33 -2.54
CA ASP A 153 1.72 -3.39 -2.85
C ASP A 153 2.26 -1.98 -2.60
N ILE A 154 2.42 -1.18 -3.65
CA ILE A 154 3.02 0.16 -3.61
C ILE A 154 2.10 1.12 -2.85
N SER A 155 0.79 1.00 -3.05
CA SER A 155 -0.22 1.88 -2.45
C SER A 155 -0.32 1.71 -0.93
N THR A 156 -0.37 0.45 -0.46
CA THR A 156 -0.51 0.11 0.97
C THR A 156 0.83 -0.18 1.65
N ARG A 157 1.92 -0.25 0.87
CA ARG A 157 3.28 -0.63 1.30
C ARG A 157 3.33 -2.00 1.98
N ARG A 158 2.36 -2.87 1.67
CA ARG A 158 2.27 -4.22 2.24
C ARG A 158 3.07 -5.21 1.42
N MET A 159 3.63 -6.18 2.12
CA MET A 159 4.50 -7.19 1.51
C MET A 159 3.94 -8.57 1.79
N LYS A 160 3.99 -9.44 0.78
CA LYS A 160 3.72 -10.87 0.92
C LYS A 160 4.81 -11.64 0.23
N THR A 161 5.17 -12.79 0.76
CA THR A 161 6.15 -13.67 0.14
C THR A 161 5.53 -15.02 -0.18
N LYS A 162 6.07 -15.68 -1.20
CA LYS A 162 5.68 -17.05 -1.53
C LYS A 162 6.95 -17.88 -1.77
N GLY A 163 7.08 -18.98 -1.03
CA GLY A 163 8.20 -19.91 -1.15
C GLY A 163 8.80 -20.32 0.20
N SER A 164 9.60 -21.38 0.15
CA SER A 164 9.94 -22.21 1.31
C SER A 164 10.97 -21.64 2.28
N ARG A 165 11.60 -20.48 1.96
CA ARG A 165 12.61 -19.86 2.82
C ARG A 165 12.46 -18.35 2.78
N VAL A 166 11.94 -17.81 3.88
CA VAL A 166 11.91 -16.37 4.15
C VAL A 166 12.94 -16.10 5.23
N LYS A 167 13.90 -15.20 4.96
CA LYS A 167 14.87 -14.75 5.96
C LYS A 167 14.61 -13.29 6.26
N PHE A 168 14.20 -12.98 7.49
CA PHE A 168 14.17 -11.64 8.05
C PHE A 168 15.48 -11.39 8.78
N ILE A 169 16.12 -10.26 8.49
CA ILE A 169 17.31 -9.80 9.20
C ILE A 169 16.96 -8.43 9.73
N SER A 170 16.81 -8.29 11.05
CA SER A 170 16.63 -6.98 11.68
C SER A 170 17.95 -6.53 12.26
N ASP A 171 18.41 -5.34 11.88
CA ASP A 171 19.52 -4.67 12.58
C ASP A 171 18.97 -4.10 13.88
N LYS A 172 19.07 -4.88 14.97
CA LYS A 172 18.94 -4.35 16.32
C LYS A 172 20.14 -3.42 16.55
N LYS A 173 19.92 -2.11 16.54
CA LYS A 173 20.84 -1.18 17.19
C LYS A 173 20.52 -1.20 18.68
N ASP A 174 21.44 -1.79 19.44
CA ASP A 174 21.56 -1.59 20.89
C ASP A 174 21.90 -0.13 21.21
#